data_AF-A0A543JK68-F1
#
_entry.id   AF-A0A543JK68-F1
#
_cell.length_a   1.000
_cell.length_b   1.000
_cell.length_c   1.000
_cell.angle_alpha   90.00
_cell.angle_beta   90.00
_cell.angle_gamma   90.00
#
_symmetry.space_group_name_H-M   'P 1'
#
loop_
_entity.id
_entity.type
_entity.pdbx_description
1 polymer ?
#
loop_
_entity_poly.entity_id
_entity_poly.type
_entity_poly.pdbx_seq_one_letter_code
_entity_poly.pdbx_strand_id
1 'polypeptide(L)' 'MKFTSTRYKQLVIHDLGVTFTDGEAEVTDKAVIEALRGLPAELGVRAAGGRPPKDPTQD' A
#
# COMPACT_ATOMS: atom_id res chain seq x y z
N MET A 1 0.51 -7.84 7.08
CA MET A 1 1.45 -6.93 6.38
C MET A 1 0.88 -5.53 6.42
N LYS A 2 1.70 -4.53 6.77
CA LYS A 2 1.24 -3.16 6.96
C LYS A 2 1.38 -2.37 5.66
N PHE A 3 0.41 -1.55 5.33
CA PHE A 3 0.49 -0.56 4.26
C PHE A 3 0.39 0.83 4.86
N THR A 4 1.11 1.77 4.28
CA THR A 4 1.05 3.18 4.65
C THR A 4 0.59 4.01 3.46
N SER A 5 -0.26 5.00 3.71
CA SER A 5 -0.70 5.99 2.74
C SER A 5 -0.25 7.37 3.21
N THR A 6 0.73 7.95 2.54
CA THR A 6 1.28 9.27 2.88
C THR A 6 0.43 10.42 2.38
N ARG A 7 -0.39 10.19 1.33
CA ARG A 7 -1.33 11.18 0.78
C ARG A 7 -2.65 11.21 1.52
N TYR A 8 -3.23 10.04 1.76
CA TYR A 8 -4.60 9.91 2.27
C TYR A 8 -4.60 9.14 3.59
N LYS A 9 -4.54 9.89 4.70
CA LYS A 9 -4.46 9.32 6.05
C LYS A 9 -5.70 8.51 6.49
N GLN A 10 -6.83 8.75 5.83
CA GLN A 10 -8.13 8.12 6.13
C GLN A 10 -8.69 7.46 4.85
N LEU A 11 -7.83 6.84 4.05
CA LEU A 11 -8.25 6.21 2.79
C LEU A 11 -9.07 4.95 3.08
N VAL A 12 -10.22 4.81 2.43
CA VAL A 12 -11.02 3.58 2.49
C VAL A 12 -11.11 3.00 1.09
N ILE A 13 -10.69 1.75 0.95
CA ILE A 13 -10.76 0.99 -0.30
C ILE A 13 -11.88 -0.03 -0.12
N HIS A 14 -13.08 0.34 -0.57
CA HIS A 14 -14.29 -0.46 -0.41
C HIS A 14 -14.19 -1.80 -1.15
N ASP A 15 -13.56 -1.81 -2.33
CA ASP A 15 -13.36 -2.99 -3.17
C ASP A 15 -12.54 -4.09 -2.46
N LEU A 16 -11.57 -3.67 -1.64
CA LEU A 16 -10.67 -4.56 -0.90
C LEU A 16 -11.04 -4.69 0.58
N GLY A 17 -12.04 -3.93 1.06
CA GLY A 17 -12.39 -3.87 2.48
C GLY A 17 -11.28 -3.30 3.37
N VAL A 18 -10.37 -2.47 2.83
CA VAL A 18 -9.22 -1.93 3.57
C VAL A 18 -9.48 -0.50 4.00
N THR A 19 -9.26 -0.22 5.28
CA THR A 19 -9.33 1.13 5.84
C THR A 19 -7.97 1.53 6.38
N PHE A 20 -7.43 2.62 5.85
CA PHE A 20 -6.26 3.29 6.37
C PHE A 20 -6.68 4.22 7.51
N THR A 21 -6.03 4.07 8.65
CA THR A 21 -6.19 4.92 9.83
C THR A 21 -4.85 5.58 10.13
N ASP A 22 -4.84 6.91 10.23
CA ASP A 22 -3.62 7.72 10.37
C ASP A 22 -2.57 7.48 9.26
N GLY A 23 -3.04 7.05 8.08
CA GLY A 23 -2.19 6.70 6.95
C GLY A 23 -1.58 5.32 7.09
N GLU A 24 -2.17 4.43 7.89
CA GLU A 24 -1.71 3.07 8.09
C GLU A 24 -2.87 2.07 8.01
N ALA A 25 -2.70 0.97 7.29
CA ALA A 25 -3.65 -0.12 7.20
C ALA A 25 -2.96 -1.44 7.47
N GLU A 26 -3.54 -2.26 8.34
CA GLU A 26 -3.08 -3.63 8.54
C GLU A 26 -3.88 -4.58 7.65
N VAL A 27 -3.17 -5.35 6.83
CA VAL A 27 -3.77 -6.28 5.87
C VAL A 27 -3.15 -7.65 6.06
N THR A 28 -3.97 -8.63 6.39
CA THR A 28 -3.55 -10.03 6.56
C THR A 28 -3.78 -10.86 5.29
N ASP A 29 -4.68 -10.40 4.42
CA ASP A 29 -5.10 -11.14 3.25
C ASP A 29 -4.12 -11.03 2.08
N LYS A 30 -3.67 -12.17 1.55
CA LYS A 30 -2.64 -12.22 0.50
C LYS A 30 -3.14 -11.59 -0.80
N ALA A 31 -4.39 -11.82 -1.17
CA ALA A 31 -4.99 -11.24 -2.38
C ALA A 31 -5.05 -9.70 -2.30
N VAL A 32 -5.42 -9.18 -1.13
CA VAL A 32 -5.46 -7.75 -0.87
C VAL A 32 -4.05 -7.14 -0.87
N ILE A 33 -3.06 -7.83 -0.30
CA ILE A 33 -1.65 -7.41 -0.33
C ILE A 33 -1.15 -7.26 -1.79
N GLU A 34 -1.48 -8.21 -2.67
CA GLU A 34 -1.08 -8.15 -4.08
C GLU A 34 -1.79 -7.01 -4.83
N ALA A 35 -3.09 -6.81 -4.58
CA ALA A 35 -3.84 -5.69 -5.14
C ALA A 35 -3.29 -4.33 -4.69
N LEU A 36 -3.00 -4.14 -3.40
CA LEU A 36 -2.42 -2.91 -2.85
C LEU A 36 -1.01 -2.63 -3.37
N ARG A 37 -0.23 -3.67 -3.66
CA ARG A 37 1.09 -3.54 -4.30
C ARG A 37 0.99 -3.14 -5.77
N GLY A 38 -0.09 -3.52 -6.45
CA GLY A 38 -0.37 -3.12 -7.83
C GLY A 38 -0.97 -1.72 -7.98
N LEU A 39 -1.33 -1.07 -6.87
CA LEU A 39 -1.91 0.27 -6.93
C LEU A 39 -0.90 1.31 -7.42
N PRO A 40 -1.36 2.30 -8.21
CA PRO A 40 -0.50 3.37 -8.69
C PRO A 40 0.09 4.16 -7.52
N ALA A 41 1.37 4.52 -7.66
CA ALA A 41 2.11 5.31 -6.67
C ALA A 41 1.48 6.69 -6.40
N GLU A 42 0.64 7.18 -7.32
CA GLU A 42 -0.15 8.41 -7.18
C GLU A 42 -1.18 8.33 -6.04
N LEU A 43 -1.66 7.14 -5.68
CA LEU A 43 -2.53 6.97 -4.52
C LEU A 43 -1.76 7.03 -3.18
N GLY A 44 -0.42 6.98 -3.24
CA GLY A 44 0.45 7.08 -2.07
C GLY A 44 0.47 5.85 -1.16
N VAL A 45 -0.21 4.76 -1.55
CA VAL A 45 -0.25 3.49 -0.82
C VAL A 45 1.05 2.71 -1.05
N ARG A 46 1.76 2.36 0.02
CA ARG A 46 3.01 1.60 0.00
C ARG A 46 3.02 0.54 1.09
N ALA A 47 3.67 -0.61 0.85
CA ALA A 47 3.84 -1.61 1.89
C ALA A 47 4.88 -1.13 2.92
N ALA A 48 4.46 -0.88 4.17
CA ALA A 48 5.34 -0.62 5.29
C ALA A 48 6.10 -1.90 5.65
N GLY A 49 7.37 -1.96 5.28
CA GLY A 49 8.25 -3.11 5.45
C GLY A 49 8.68 -3.81 4.15
N GLY A 50 8.24 -3.33 2.99
CA GLY A 50 8.86 -3.71 1.72
C GLY A 50 10.19 -2.99 1.57
N ARG A 51 11.31 -3.73 1.58
CA ARG A 51 12.60 -3.26 1.04
C ARG A 51 12.31 -2.44 -0.23
N PRO A 52 12.87 -1.22 -0.39
CA PRO A 52 12.58 -0.39 -1.56
C PRO A 52 12.73 -1.26 -2.82
N PRO A 53 11.81 -1.16 -3.80
CA PRO A 53 12.07 -1.77 -5.09
C PRO A 53 13.44 -1.25 -5.51
N LYS A 54 14.40 -2.15 -5.73
CA LYS A 54 15.63 -1.78 -6.42
C LYS A 54 15.14 -1.16 -7.73
N ASP A 55 15.36 0.13 -7.90
CA ASP A 55 15.28 0.77 -9.19
C ASP A 55 15.99 -0.15 -10.20
N PRO A 56 15.35 -0.61 -11.28
CA PRO A 56 16.08 -1.10 -12.41
C PRO A 56 16.65 0.12 -13.15
N THR A 57 17.52 0.89 -12.48
CA THR A 57 18.45 1.79 -13.18
C THR A 57 19.65 0.93 -13.52
N GLN A 58 19.51 0.23 -14.63
CA GLN A 58 20.60 -0.30 -15.42
C GLN A 58 21.34 0.91 -16.03
N ASP A 59 22.59 1.13 -15.63
CA ASP A 59 23.66 1.70 -16.47
C ASP A 59 24.99 1.05 -16.07
#